data_AF-A0A497GRQ8-F1
#
_entry.id   AF-A0A497GRQ8-F1
#
_cell.length_a   1.000
_cell.length_b   1.000
_cell.length_c   1.000
_cell.angle_alpha   90.00
_cell.angle_beta   90.00
_cell.angle_gamma   90.00
#
_symmetry.space_group_name_H-M   'P 1'
#
loop_
_entity.id
_entity.type
_entity.pdbx_description
1 polymer ?
#
loop_
_entity_poly.entity_id
_entity_poly.type
_entity_poly.pdbx_seq_one_letter_code
_entity_poly.pdbx_strand_id
1 'polypeptide(L)'
;MTMVFKNTLFCTRCIKEVVPRVIRTPTFTGEVIVETYCPDCGLLLTRQVKLLKLPTRPISEVKGLYVAIEGIDGSGKTLIAGMVARRLREEGYDVVLVKEPYVKAIKEYLYNHDVDPDAEAFLFAADRIILQKEVIIPALREGKIVIGDRSLYSTMAFQGARGLPDEFLEAINRSIKYPDVVILLDLPVEIALERIDKRGRARTRFETPEFLKKVRKRFLELANAHGFYVLDATKRPEEIAERIVSIIEKELRKRR
;
A
#
# COMPACT_ATOMS: atom_id res chain seq x y z
N MET A 1 41.26 13.43 11.61
CA MET A 1 42.03 12.17 11.74
C MET A 1 41.03 11.05 11.96
N THR A 2 40.64 10.37 10.89
CA THR A 2 39.56 9.36 10.91
C THR A 2 40.10 8.09 11.57
N MET A 3 39.62 7.75 12.77
CA MET A 3 39.95 6.48 13.43
C MET A 3 39.41 5.32 12.58
N VAL A 4 40.30 4.67 11.83
CA VAL A 4 40.00 3.40 11.16
C VAL A 4 40.20 2.30 12.19
N PHE A 5 39.12 1.85 12.84
CA PHE A 5 39.13 0.60 13.59
C PHE A 5 39.41 -0.54 12.61
N LYS A 6 40.65 -1.05 12.57
CA LYS A 6 40.98 -2.30 11.86
C LYS A 6 40.39 -3.46 12.66
N ASN A 7 39.10 -3.75 12.49
CA ASN A 7 38.48 -4.96 13.02
C ASN A 7 39.01 -6.16 12.21
N THR A 8 40.05 -6.83 12.70
CA THR A 8 40.50 -8.13 12.17
C THR A 8 39.53 -9.24 12.60
N LEU A 9 39.41 -10.30 11.80
CA LEU A 9 38.64 -11.50 12.12
C LEU A 9 39.53 -12.73 11.92
N PHE A 10 39.36 -13.76 12.75
CA PHE A 10 40.10 -15.01 12.59
C PHE A 10 39.44 -15.91 11.53
N CYS A 11 40.20 -16.35 10.54
CA CYS A 11 39.74 -17.31 9.55
C CYS A 11 40.10 -18.74 9.97
N THR A 12 39.11 -19.58 10.25
CA THR A 12 39.32 -20.97 10.65
C THR A 12 39.90 -21.87 9.55
N ARG A 13 39.74 -21.49 8.26
CA ARG A 13 40.31 -22.23 7.13
C ARG A 13 41.78 -21.87 6.87
N CYS A 14 42.16 -20.60 7.02
CA CYS A 14 43.54 -20.15 6.82
C CYS A 14 44.37 -20.15 8.12
N ILE A 15 43.72 -20.34 9.26
CA ILE A 15 44.32 -20.38 10.61
C ILE A 15 45.15 -19.12 10.87
N LYS A 16 44.59 -17.95 10.52
CA LYS A 16 45.23 -16.64 10.72
C LYS A 16 44.19 -15.54 10.87
N GLU A 17 44.61 -14.44 11.50
CA GLU A 17 43.84 -13.20 11.46
C GLU A 17 43.91 -12.57 10.07
N VAL A 18 42.77 -12.08 9.60
CA VAL A 18 42.64 -11.39 8.32
C VAL A 18 41.89 -10.09 8.49
N VAL A 19 42.20 -9.12 7.62
CA VAL A 19 41.32 -7.97 7.39
C VAL A 19 40.24 -8.45 6.42
N PRO A 20 38.99 -8.64 6.88
CA PRO A 20 37.97 -9.28 6.06
C PRO A 20 37.53 -8.39 4.90
N ARG A 21 37.22 -9.00 3.75
CA ARG A 21 36.48 -8.32 2.67
C ARG A 21 35.02 -8.18 3.11
N VAL A 22 34.49 -6.96 3.12
CA VAL A 22 33.11 -6.68 3.53
C VAL A 22 32.25 -6.41 2.30
N ILE A 23 31.17 -7.17 2.14
CA ILE A 23 30.11 -6.92 1.16
C ILE A 23 28.89 -6.37 1.92
N ARG A 24 28.30 -5.30 1.39
CA ARG A 24 27.07 -4.71 1.91
C ARG A 24 26.01 -4.77 0.82
N THR A 25 24.97 -5.54 1.06
CA THR A 25 23.85 -5.71 0.12
C THR A 25 22.61 -5.04 0.71
N PRO A 26 22.22 -3.84 0.22
CA PRO A 26 20.97 -3.22 0.65
C PRO A 26 19.77 -4.04 0.17
N THR A 27 18.73 -4.11 0.98
CA THR A 27 17.42 -4.68 0.64
C THR A 27 16.41 -3.55 0.47
N PHE A 28 15.29 -3.85 -0.20
CA PHE A 28 14.18 -2.90 -0.32
C PHE A 28 13.52 -2.58 1.03
N THR A 29 13.51 -3.54 1.96
CA THR A 29 12.98 -3.40 3.32
C THR A 29 13.82 -2.50 4.22
N GLY A 30 14.97 -2.01 3.74
CA GLY A 30 15.87 -1.18 4.53
C GLY A 30 16.85 -1.95 5.38
N GLU A 31 17.03 -3.23 5.10
CA GLU A 31 18.08 -4.01 5.71
C GLU A 31 19.33 -3.90 4.85
N VAL A 32 20.49 -4.05 5.48
CA VAL A 32 21.77 -4.22 4.80
C VAL A 32 22.34 -5.51 5.31
N ILE A 33 22.41 -6.48 4.42
CA ILE A 33 23.11 -7.72 4.67
C ILE A 33 24.62 -7.39 4.58
N VAL A 34 25.31 -7.52 5.71
CA VAL A 34 26.75 -7.32 5.82
C VAL A 34 27.40 -8.69 5.95
N GLU A 35 28.05 -9.11 4.87
CA GLU A 35 28.78 -10.38 4.81
C GLU A 35 30.27 -10.07 4.79
N THR A 36 31.01 -10.75 5.67
CA THR A 36 32.47 -10.60 5.77
C THR A 36 33.12 -11.89 5.32
N TYR A 37 34.14 -11.79 4.47
CA TYR A 37 34.81 -12.93 3.88
C TYR A 37 36.31 -12.90 4.16
N CYS A 38 36.92 -14.07 4.31
CA CYS A 38 38.37 -14.20 4.25
C CYS A 38 38.86 -13.79 2.85
N PRO A 39 39.81 -12.83 2.76
CA PRO A 39 40.30 -12.37 1.46
C PRO A 39 41.10 -13.45 0.72
N ASP A 40 41.74 -14.38 1.44
CA ASP A 40 42.62 -15.39 0.84
C ASP A 40 41.85 -16.62 0.31
N CYS A 41 40.84 -17.07 1.06
CA CYS A 41 40.15 -18.35 0.76
C CYS A 41 38.65 -18.23 0.53
N GLY A 42 38.09 -17.02 0.58
CA GLY A 42 36.67 -16.74 0.34
C GLY A 42 35.70 -17.29 1.38
N LEU A 43 36.17 -17.77 2.53
CA LEU A 43 35.29 -18.28 3.61
C LEU A 43 34.43 -17.13 4.16
N LEU A 44 33.11 -17.33 4.22
CA LEU A 44 32.21 -16.41 4.94
C LEU A 44 32.51 -16.49 6.44
N LEU A 45 32.98 -15.40 7.02
CA LEU A 45 33.38 -15.31 8.42
C LEU A 45 32.21 -14.88 9.30
N THR A 46 31.45 -13.86 8.88
CA THR A 46 30.24 -13.42 9.58
C THR A 46 29.18 -12.94 8.60
N ARG A 47 27.91 -13.14 8.95
CA ARG A 47 26.76 -12.54 8.26
C ARG A 47 25.92 -11.79 9.28
N GLN A 48 25.71 -10.50 9.06
CA GLN A 48 24.89 -9.65 9.92
C GLN A 48 23.82 -8.97 9.09
N VAL A 49 22.61 -8.83 9.64
CA VAL A 49 21.58 -7.97 9.06
C VAL A 49 21.58 -6.68 9.86
N LYS A 50 21.87 -5.55 9.21
CA LYS A 50 21.79 -4.22 9.82
C LYS A 50 20.60 -3.48 9.26
N LEU A 51 19.67 -3.05 10.11
CA LEU A 51 18.64 -2.11 9.65
C LEU A 51 19.31 -0.77 9.31
N LEU A 52 19.22 -0.34 8.05
CA LEU A 52 19.31 1.08 7.74
C LEU A 52 18.13 1.74 8.44
N LYS A 53 18.42 2.79 9.20
CA LYS A 53 17.41 3.79 9.54
C LYS A 53 17.05 4.53 8.26
N LEU A 54 16.26 3.88 7.42
CA LEU A 54 15.63 4.53 6.29
C LEU A 54 14.85 5.73 6.86
N PRO A 55 14.89 6.89 6.19
CA PRO A 55 14.06 8.01 6.60
C PRO A 55 12.61 7.54 6.52
N THR A 56 12.02 7.26 7.68
CA THR A 56 10.59 7.18 7.86
C THR A 56 10.13 8.60 8.12
N ARG A 57 9.07 9.02 7.45
CA ARG A 57 8.45 10.29 7.80
C ARG A 57 7.69 10.04 9.10
N PRO A 58 8.07 10.67 10.24
CA PRO A 58 7.30 10.49 11.47
C PRO A 58 5.89 11.01 11.20
N ILE A 59 4.95 10.09 11.10
CA ILE A 59 3.53 10.41 11.14
C ILE A 59 3.29 10.73 12.61
N SER A 60 3.25 12.02 12.93
CA SER A 60 2.83 12.51 14.25
C SER A 60 1.57 11.76 14.70
N GLU A 61 1.38 11.60 16.01
CA GLU A 61 0.11 11.07 16.54
C GLU A 61 -1.08 11.78 15.90
N VAL A 62 -1.95 11.00 15.27
CA VAL A 62 -3.19 11.45 14.65
C VAL A 62 -4.36 10.94 15.47
N LYS A 63 -5.44 11.72 15.55
CA LYS A 63 -6.63 11.39 16.35
C LYS A 63 -7.77 10.84 15.50
N GLY A 64 -7.77 11.16 14.21
CA GLY A 64 -8.79 10.75 13.26
C GLY A 64 -8.71 9.27 12.85
N LEU A 65 -9.67 8.87 12.02
CA LEU A 65 -9.79 7.51 11.49
C LEU A 65 -9.59 7.52 9.97
N TYR A 66 -8.65 6.75 9.45
CA TYR A 66 -8.46 6.57 8.02
C TYR A 66 -9.05 5.24 7.55
N VAL A 67 -10.03 5.32 6.64
CA VAL A 67 -10.74 4.17 6.06
C VAL A 67 -10.46 4.11 4.58
N ALA A 68 -10.00 2.97 4.07
CA ALA A 68 -9.83 2.72 2.63
C ALA A 68 -10.95 1.81 2.12
N ILE A 69 -11.52 2.15 0.96
CA ILE A 69 -12.47 1.32 0.24
C ILE A 69 -11.78 0.80 -1.03
N GLU A 70 -11.64 -0.52 -1.10
CA GLU A 70 -10.86 -1.26 -2.07
C GLU A 70 -11.72 -2.26 -2.85
N GLY A 71 -11.14 -2.83 -3.91
CA GLY A 71 -11.79 -3.82 -4.78
C GLY A 71 -11.46 -3.61 -6.25
N ILE A 72 -11.89 -4.55 -7.08
CA ILE A 72 -11.65 -4.50 -8.53
C ILE A 72 -12.43 -3.36 -9.20
N ASP A 73 -12.04 -2.99 -10.42
CA ASP A 73 -12.83 -2.04 -11.22
C ASP A 73 -14.21 -2.62 -11.51
N GLY A 74 -15.24 -1.77 -11.49
CA GLY A 74 -16.64 -2.21 -11.54
C GLY A 74 -17.27 -2.56 -10.18
N SER A 75 -16.50 -2.66 -9.08
CA SER A 75 -17.05 -3.01 -7.75
C SER A 75 -17.92 -1.93 -7.10
N GLY A 76 -17.81 -0.67 -7.54
CA GLY A 76 -18.61 0.43 -7.01
C GLY A 76 -17.92 1.29 -5.95
N LYS A 77 -16.60 1.14 -5.73
CA LYS A 77 -15.80 1.90 -4.75
C LYS A 77 -16.15 3.38 -4.65
N THR A 78 -16.08 4.11 -5.77
CA THR A 78 -16.35 5.56 -5.80
C THR A 78 -17.77 5.91 -5.36
N LEU A 79 -18.77 5.13 -5.78
CA LEU A 79 -20.16 5.34 -5.40
C LEU A 79 -20.34 5.11 -3.89
N ILE A 80 -19.87 3.96 -3.41
CA ILE A 80 -19.99 3.57 -2.00
C ILE A 80 -19.23 4.55 -1.10
N ALA A 81 -18.02 4.96 -1.46
CA ALA A 81 -17.25 5.94 -0.71
C ALA A 81 -17.99 7.28 -0.58
N GLY A 82 -18.62 7.75 -1.67
CA GLY A 82 -19.47 8.94 -1.65
C GLY A 82 -20.72 8.78 -0.78
N MET A 83 -21.39 7.63 -0.83
CA MET A 83 -22.57 7.33 0.00
C MET A 83 -22.24 7.27 1.48
N VAL A 84 -21.16 6.57 1.85
CA VAL A 84 -20.69 6.47 3.24
C VAL A 84 -20.28 7.84 3.76
N ALA A 85 -19.53 8.62 2.98
CA ALA A 85 -19.12 9.98 3.36
C ALA A 85 -20.32 10.90 3.59
N ARG A 86 -21.37 10.78 2.76
CA ARG A 86 -22.60 11.56 2.93
C ARG A 86 -23.33 11.18 4.22
N ARG A 87 -23.57 9.89 4.44
CA ARG A 87 -24.30 9.39 5.62
C ARG A 87 -23.62 9.79 6.92
N LEU A 88 -22.31 9.60 7.03
CA LEU A 88 -21.56 10.02 8.22
C LEU A 88 -21.63 11.53 8.46
N ARG A 89 -21.64 12.36 7.41
CA ARG A 89 -21.84 13.81 7.57
C ARG A 89 -23.26 14.15 8.05
N GLU A 90 -24.28 13.45 7.56
CA GLU A 90 -25.66 13.58 8.03
C GLU A 90 -25.80 13.17 9.51
N GLU A 91 -24.97 12.25 9.99
CA GLU A 91 -24.86 11.84 11.40
C GLU A 91 -23.99 12.78 12.25
N GLY A 92 -23.45 13.87 11.67
CA GLY A 92 -22.70 14.90 12.36
C GLY A 92 -21.19 14.66 12.48
N TYR A 93 -20.64 13.67 11.77
CA TYR A 93 -19.18 13.48 11.72
C TYR A 93 -18.51 14.40 10.70
N ASP A 94 -17.31 14.89 11.04
CA ASP A 94 -16.44 15.58 10.08
C ASP A 94 -15.73 14.56 9.18
N VAL A 95 -16.10 14.54 7.89
CA VAL A 95 -15.61 13.55 6.92
C VAL A 95 -14.92 14.20 5.73
N VAL A 96 -13.72 13.73 5.42
CA VAL A 96 -12.95 14.08 4.22
C VAL A 96 -12.93 12.87 3.28
N LEU A 97 -13.44 13.04 2.07
CA LEU A 97 -13.41 12.02 1.02
C LEU A 97 -12.22 12.31 0.10
N VAL A 98 -11.33 11.34 -0.07
CA VAL A 98 -10.16 11.41 -0.96
C VAL A 98 -10.19 10.25 -1.96
N LYS A 99 -9.43 10.40 -3.04
CA LYS A 99 -9.34 9.40 -4.10
C LYS A 99 -7.93 9.35 -4.66
N GLU A 100 -7.44 8.14 -4.91
CA GLU A 100 -6.20 7.91 -5.63
C GLU A 100 -6.48 7.42 -7.08
N PRO A 101 -5.70 7.87 -8.08
CA PRO A 101 -4.64 8.87 -7.98
C PRO A 101 -5.19 10.31 -7.82
N TYR A 102 -4.49 11.13 -7.05
CA TYR A 102 -4.89 12.49 -6.63
C TYR A 102 -4.34 13.60 -7.54
N VAL A 103 -3.04 13.58 -7.82
CA VAL A 103 -2.33 14.59 -8.59
C VAL A 103 -2.72 14.46 -10.05
N LYS A 104 -3.33 15.51 -10.61
CA LYS A 104 -3.85 15.54 -11.98
C LYS A 104 -2.83 15.08 -13.01
N ALA A 105 -1.60 15.59 -12.96
CA ALA A 105 -0.55 15.24 -13.92
C ALA A 105 -0.14 13.76 -13.85
N ILE A 106 -0.01 13.20 -12.63
CA ILE A 106 0.31 11.77 -12.44
C ILE A 106 -0.84 10.91 -12.96
N LYS A 107 -2.07 11.26 -12.59
CA LYS A 107 -3.29 10.58 -13.05
C LYS A 107 -3.41 10.55 -14.57
N GLU A 108 -3.21 11.69 -15.22
CA GLU A 108 -3.26 11.81 -16.68
C GLU A 108 -2.17 10.95 -17.34
N TYR A 109 -0.96 10.95 -16.79
CA TYR A 109 0.12 10.12 -17.31
C TYR A 109 -0.22 8.62 -17.21
N LEU A 110 -0.63 8.17 -16.02
CA LEU A 110 -0.98 6.76 -15.75
C LEU A 110 -2.12 6.22 -16.62
N TYR A 111 -3.09 7.06 -16.99
CA TYR A 111 -4.23 6.63 -17.80
C TYR A 111 -4.00 6.68 -19.30
N ASN A 112 -3.04 7.48 -19.77
CA ASN A 112 -2.82 7.70 -21.20
C ASN A 112 -1.58 6.98 -21.74
N HIS A 113 -0.79 6.34 -20.89
CA HIS A 113 0.46 5.68 -21.29
C HIS A 113 0.52 4.23 -20.83
N ASP A 114 1.17 3.40 -21.65
CA ASP A 114 1.58 2.07 -21.23
C ASP A 114 2.86 2.17 -20.40
N VAL A 115 2.68 2.34 -19.08
CA VAL A 115 3.79 2.49 -18.15
C VAL A 115 4.27 1.11 -17.67
N ASP A 116 5.60 0.96 -17.65
CA ASP A 116 6.32 -0.13 -17.00
C ASP A 116 5.79 -0.37 -15.57
N PRO A 117 5.62 -1.62 -15.10
CA PRO A 117 5.07 -1.90 -13.77
C PRO A 117 5.80 -1.18 -12.63
N ASP A 118 7.13 -1.15 -12.65
CA ASP A 118 7.94 -0.53 -11.59
C ASP A 118 7.73 0.98 -11.58
N ALA A 119 7.80 1.62 -12.75
CA ALA A 119 7.55 3.06 -12.88
C ALA A 119 6.12 3.44 -12.46
N GLU A 120 5.13 2.61 -12.82
CA GLU A 120 3.75 2.79 -12.37
C GLU A 120 3.62 2.71 -10.84
N ALA A 121 4.27 1.74 -10.20
CA ALA A 121 4.28 1.62 -8.75
C ALA A 121 4.88 2.85 -8.06
N PHE A 122 5.99 3.38 -8.59
CA PHE A 122 6.61 4.61 -8.09
C PHE A 122 5.71 5.84 -8.28
N LEU A 123 5.03 5.97 -9.41
CA LEU A 123 4.10 7.08 -9.66
C LEU A 123 2.93 7.06 -8.69
N PHE A 124 2.34 5.88 -8.43
CA PHE A 124 1.30 5.73 -7.39
C PHE A 124 1.84 6.04 -5.99
N ALA A 125 3.06 5.59 -5.66
CA ALA A 125 3.66 5.90 -4.37
C ALA A 125 3.90 7.41 -4.18
N ALA A 126 4.39 8.10 -5.22
CA ALA A 126 4.61 9.55 -5.20
C ALA A 126 3.28 10.31 -5.04
N ASP A 127 2.27 9.96 -5.82
CA ASP A 127 0.92 10.51 -5.73
C ASP A 127 0.33 10.39 -4.31
N ARG A 128 0.44 9.19 -3.73
CA ARG A 128 -0.03 8.88 -2.39
C ARG A 128 0.69 9.67 -1.30
N ILE A 129 2.00 9.82 -1.41
CA ILE A 129 2.79 10.64 -0.47
C ILE A 129 2.34 12.10 -0.50
N ILE A 130 2.03 12.63 -1.69
CA ILE A 130 1.51 13.99 -1.87
C ILE A 130 0.13 14.10 -1.20
N LEU A 131 -0.81 13.22 -1.54
CA LEU A 131 -2.15 13.18 -0.96
C LEU A 131 -2.12 13.06 0.57
N GLN A 132 -1.24 12.20 1.09
CA GLN A 132 -1.06 12.01 2.53
C GLN A 132 -0.63 13.30 3.22
N LYS A 133 0.39 13.98 2.66
CA LYS A 133 0.93 15.21 3.22
C LYS A 133 -0.08 16.37 3.16
N GLU A 134 -0.77 16.51 2.04
CA GLU A 134 -1.59 17.70 1.76
C GLU A 134 -3.00 17.59 2.33
N VAL A 135 -3.56 16.37 2.43
CA VAL A 135 -4.97 16.18 2.76
C VAL A 135 -5.16 15.22 3.93
N ILE A 136 -4.67 13.99 3.83
CA ILE A 136 -5.03 12.92 4.79
C ILE A 136 -4.46 13.22 6.17
N ILE A 137 -3.17 13.45 6.31
CA ILE A 137 -2.53 13.67 7.62
C ILE A 137 -3.07 14.94 8.30
N PRO A 138 -3.22 16.11 7.62
CA PRO A 138 -3.88 17.27 8.22
C PRO A 138 -5.29 16.95 8.74
N ALA A 139 -6.14 16.29 7.94
CA ALA A 139 -7.50 15.94 8.35
C ALA A 139 -7.51 14.99 9.56
N LEU A 140 -6.63 14.00 9.60
CA LEU A 140 -6.55 13.06 10.72
C LEU A 140 -6.00 13.72 12.00
N ARG A 141 -5.13 14.74 11.89
CA ARG A 141 -4.69 15.53 13.05
C ARG A 141 -5.84 16.31 13.68
N GLU A 142 -6.75 16.80 12.86
CA GLU A 142 -7.99 17.47 13.28
C GLU A 142 -9.05 16.51 13.84
N GLY A 143 -8.78 15.20 13.89
CA GLY A 143 -9.72 14.21 14.40
C GLY A 143 -10.80 13.77 13.41
N LYS A 144 -10.69 14.16 12.13
CA LYS A 144 -11.68 13.84 11.10
C LYS A 144 -11.62 12.38 10.66
N ILE A 145 -12.72 11.91 10.08
CA ILE A 145 -12.76 10.64 9.36
C ILE A 145 -12.32 10.88 7.92
N VAL A 146 -11.29 10.17 7.46
CA VAL A 146 -10.85 10.20 6.07
C VAL A 146 -11.31 8.92 5.39
N ILE A 147 -12.06 9.05 4.30
CA ILE A 147 -12.48 7.92 3.46
C ILE A 147 -11.70 7.99 2.15
N GLY A 148 -10.91 6.97 1.84
CA GLY A 148 -10.19 6.83 0.58
C GLY A 148 -10.90 5.92 -0.40
N ASP A 149 -11.28 6.44 -1.58
CA ASP A 149 -11.53 5.61 -2.77
C ASP A 149 -10.16 5.18 -3.31
N ARG A 150 -9.76 3.96 -2.92
CA ARG A 150 -8.41 3.37 -3.04
C ARG A 150 -7.37 3.93 -2.06
N SER A 151 -6.35 3.11 -1.82
CA SER A 151 -5.14 3.39 -1.04
C SER A 151 -3.99 2.49 -1.51
N LEU A 152 -3.01 2.22 -0.64
CA LEU A 152 -1.85 1.37 -0.93
C LEU A 152 -2.23 -0.05 -1.39
N TYR A 153 -3.35 -0.59 -0.90
CA TYR A 153 -3.76 -1.96 -1.20
C TYR A 153 -4.26 -2.10 -2.64
N SER A 154 -4.76 -1.03 -3.26
CA SER A 154 -4.92 -0.99 -4.72
C SER A 154 -3.58 -1.21 -5.43
N THR A 155 -2.49 -0.60 -4.97
CA THR A 155 -1.17 -0.83 -5.57
C THR A 155 -0.71 -2.27 -5.36
N MET A 156 -0.82 -2.83 -4.15
CA MET A 156 -0.46 -4.22 -3.87
C MET A 156 -1.26 -5.23 -4.71
N ALA A 157 -2.55 -4.97 -4.93
CA ALA A 157 -3.39 -5.85 -5.73
C ALA A 157 -3.09 -5.72 -7.24
N PHE A 158 -3.06 -4.50 -7.78
CA PHE A 158 -2.90 -4.27 -9.22
C PHE A 158 -1.46 -4.50 -9.69
N GLN A 159 -0.48 -3.87 -9.06
CA GLN A 159 0.93 -4.05 -9.44
C GLN A 159 1.46 -5.42 -9.00
N GLY A 160 0.99 -5.98 -7.88
CA GLY A 160 1.28 -7.36 -7.52
C GLY A 160 0.75 -8.37 -8.54
N ALA A 161 -0.44 -8.14 -9.12
CA ALA A 161 -0.95 -8.95 -10.22
C ALA A 161 -0.14 -8.84 -11.53
N ARG A 162 0.69 -7.79 -11.64
CA ARG A 162 1.68 -7.60 -12.74
C ARG A 162 3.05 -8.20 -12.41
N GLY A 163 3.21 -8.87 -11.26
CA GLY A 163 4.42 -9.60 -10.89
C GLY A 163 5.38 -8.84 -9.97
N LEU A 164 5.00 -7.66 -9.47
CA LEU A 164 5.83 -6.95 -8.49
C LEU A 164 5.73 -7.60 -7.10
N PRO A 165 6.86 -7.84 -6.40
CA PRO A 165 6.86 -8.42 -5.05
C PRO A 165 6.22 -7.49 -4.01
N ASP A 166 5.55 -8.06 -3.01
CA ASP A 166 4.90 -7.29 -1.94
C ASP A 166 5.91 -6.51 -1.11
N GLU A 167 7.09 -7.09 -0.86
CA GLU A 167 8.16 -6.44 -0.10
C GLU A 167 8.65 -5.16 -0.79
N PHE A 168 8.69 -5.16 -2.13
CA PHE A 168 9.01 -3.97 -2.91
C PHE A 168 7.91 -2.92 -2.81
N LEU A 169 6.65 -3.32 -2.95
CA LEU A 169 5.50 -2.41 -2.90
C LEU A 169 5.33 -1.78 -1.50
N GLU A 170 5.57 -2.54 -0.44
CA GLU A 170 5.59 -2.04 0.93
C GLU A 170 6.77 -1.07 1.14
N ALA A 171 7.97 -1.44 0.67
CA ALA A 171 9.17 -0.63 0.81
C ALA A 171 9.02 0.78 0.22
N ILE A 172 8.46 0.90 -0.98
CA ILE A 172 8.25 2.21 -1.62
C ILE A 172 7.13 3.02 -0.95
N ASN A 173 6.25 2.37 -0.18
CA ASN A 173 5.15 2.99 0.56
C ASN A 173 5.43 3.17 2.06
N ARG A 174 6.65 2.88 2.55
CA ARG A 174 7.01 2.96 3.98
C ARG A 174 6.78 4.32 4.68
N SER A 175 6.58 5.40 3.91
CA SER A 175 6.48 6.77 4.42
C SER A 175 5.04 7.29 4.55
N ILE A 176 4.04 6.42 4.36
CA ILE A 176 2.62 6.78 4.42
C ILE A 176 1.96 6.22 5.67
N LYS A 177 0.86 6.83 6.11
CA LYS A 177 -0.03 6.21 7.10
C LYS A 177 -0.89 5.16 6.41
N TYR A 178 -0.82 3.93 6.92
CA TYR A 178 -1.69 2.86 6.47
C TYR A 178 -3.13 3.13 6.94
N PRO A 179 -4.15 2.75 6.15
CA PRO A 179 -5.55 2.80 6.60
C PRO A 179 -5.72 2.05 7.91
N ASP A 180 -6.48 2.64 8.82
CA ASP A 180 -6.89 2.00 10.07
C ASP A 180 -7.95 0.91 9.82
N VAL A 181 -8.78 1.12 8.79
CA VAL A 181 -9.83 0.19 8.37
C VAL A 181 -9.76 0.04 6.86
N VAL A 182 -9.86 -1.20 6.38
CA VAL A 182 -9.95 -1.49 4.95
C VAL A 182 -11.23 -2.26 4.69
N ILE A 183 -12.04 -1.73 3.79
CA ILE A 183 -13.25 -2.37 3.28
C ILE A 183 -12.95 -2.88 1.88
N LEU A 184 -13.02 -4.20 1.68
CA LEU A 184 -12.93 -4.80 0.36
C LEU A 184 -14.34 -5.04 -0.19
N LEU A 185 -14.66 -4.37 -1.30
CA LEU A 185 -15.86 -4.64 -2.09
C LEU A 185 -15.58 -5.78 -3.07
N ASP A 186 -16.00 -7.00 -2.71
CA ASP A 186 -15.80 -8.20 -3.52
C ASP A 186 -17.04 -8.51 -4.38
N LEU A 187 -16.81 -8.89 -5.64
CA LEU A 187 -17.85 -9.35 -6.56
C LEU A 187 -17.23 -10.24 -7.65
N PRO A 188 -18.04 -11.12 -8.28
CA PRO A 188 -17.64 -11.82 -9.50
C PRO A 188 -17.14 -10.86 -10.59
N VAL A 189 -16.08 -11.27 -11.30
CA VAL A 189 -15.44 -10.44 -12.33
C VAL A 189 -16.38 -10.20 -13.51
N GLU A 190 -17.23 -11.18 -13.80
CA GLU A 190 -18.24 -11.13 -14.84
C GLU A 190 -19.22 -9.97 -14.60
N ILE A 191 -19.73 -9.85 -13.38
CA ILE A 191 -20.60 -8.73 -12.95
C ILE A 191 -19.84 -7.40 -13.00
N ALA A 192 -18.57 -7.41 -12.59
CA ALA A 192 -17.74 -6.21 -12.61
C ALA A 192 -17.54 -5.67 -14.05
N LEU A 193 -17.28 -6.56 -15.01
CA LEU A 193 -17.15 -6.24 -16.43
C LEU A 193 -18.45 -5.72 -17.03
N GLU A 194 -19.59 -6.34 -16.73
CA GLU A 194 -20.90 -5.83 -17.16
C GLU A 194 -21.14 -4.40 -16.67
N ARG A 195 -20.76 -4.10 -15.42
CA ARG A 195 -20.87 -2.74 -14.86
C ARG A 195 -19.90 -1.76 -15.51
N ILE A 196 -18.72 -2.20 -15.93
CA ILE A 196 -17.75 -1.37 -16.66
C ILE A 196 -18.30 -1.04 -18.04
N ASP A 197 -18.79 -2.03 -18.78
CA ASP A 197 -19.29 -1.85 -20.14
C ASP A 197 -20.51 -0.90 -20.18
N LYS A 198 -21.42 -1.02 -19.19
CA LYS A 198 -22.57 -0.12 -19.04
C LYS A 198 -22.20 1.36 -18.84
N ARG A 199 -20.96 1.69 -18.47
CA ARG A 199 -20.50 3.09 -18.36
C ARG A 199 -20.23 3.74 -19.71
N GLY A 200 -20.24 2.97 -20.81
CA GLY A 200 -20.11 3.51 -22.18
C GLY A 200 -18.74 4.09 -22.52
N ARG A 201 -17.69 3.73 -21.76
CA ARG A 201 -16.29 4.12 -22.05
C ARG A 201 -15.49 2.93 -22.53
N ALA A 202 -14.44 3.17 -23.31
CA ALA A 202 -13.47 2.15 -23.65
C ALA A 202 -12.85 1.56 -22.37
N ARG A 203 -12.72 0.23 -22.35
CA ARG A 203 -12.03 -0.48 -21.28
C ARG A 203 -10.57 -0.02 -21.22
N THR A 204 -10.06 0.13 -19.99
CA THR A 204 -8.64 0.39 -19.76
C THR A 204 -7.82 -0.89 -19.95
N ARG A 205 -6.48 -0.75 -20.04
CA ARG A 205 -5.54 -1.89 -20.09
C ARG A 205 -5.68 -2.87 -18.91
N PHE A 206 -6.31 -2.44 -17.81
CA PHE A 206 -6.53 -3.23 -16.60
C PHE A 206 -7.93 -3.88 -16.52
N GLU A 207 -8.81 -3.63 -17.48
CA GLU A 207 -10.19 -4.11 -17.46
C GLU A 207 -10.38 -5.38 -18.34
N THR A 208 -9.36 -6.25 -18.38
CA THR A 208 -9.48 -7.57 -19.01
C THR A 208 -9.95 -8.62 -17.99
N PRO A 209 -10.75 -9.63 -18.40
CA PRO A 209 -11.26 -10.66 -17.49
C PRO A 209 -10.14 -11.38 -16.74
N GLU A 210 -9.07 -11.78 -17.42
CA GLU A 210 -7.95 -12.53 -16.85
C GLU A 210 -7.19 -11.69 -15.83
N PHE A 211 -6.98 -10.41 -16.13
CA PHE A 211 -6.29 -9.51 -15.22
C PHE A 211 -7.14 -9.21 -13.99
N LEU A 212 -8.43 -8.89 -14.15
CA LEU A 212 -9.33 -8.65 -13.02
C LEU A 212 -9.49 -9.89 -12.12
N LYS A 213 -9.44 -11.11 -12.68
CA LYS A 213 -9.39 -12.36 -11.90
C LYS A 213 -8.13 -12.43 -11.03
N LYS A 214 -6.95 -12.09 -11.59
CA LYS A 214 -5.70 -12.01 -10.82
C LYS A 214 -5.79 -10.95 -9.71
N VAL A 215 -6.27 -9.75 -10.03
CA VAL A 215 -6.40 -8.65 -9.06
C VAL A 215 -7.39 -9.00 -7.94
N ARG A 216 -8.55 -9.60 -8.27
CA ARG A 216 -9.52 -10.07 -7.27
C ARG A 216 -8.89 -11.09 -6.33
N LYS A 217 -8.16 -12.09 -6.87
CA LYS A 217 -7.44 -13.08 -6.07
C LYS A 217 -6.46 -12.41 -5.11
N ARG A 218 -5.65 -11.46 -5.61
CA ARG A 218 -4.70 -10.67 -4.79
C ARG A 218 -5.41 -9.90 -3.67
N PHE A 219 -6.53 -9.24 -3.95
CA PHE A 219 -7.30 -8.56 -2.89
C PHE A 219 -7.79 -9.51 -1.80
N LEU A 220 -8.25 -10.70 -2.15
CA LEU A 220 -8.69 -11.70 -1.16
C LEU A 220 -7.53 -12.24 -0.31
N GLU A 221 -6.36 -12.44 -0.93
CA GLU A 221 -5.12 -12.80 -0.21
C GLU A 221 -4.72 -11.70 0.78
N LEU A 222 -4.72 -10.44 0.34
CA LEU A 222 -4.45 -9.28 1.21
C LEU A 222 -5.49 -9.15 2.32
N ALA A 223 -6.76 -9.40 2.02
CA ALA A 223 -7.83 -9.36 3.01
C ALA A 223 -7.62 -10.37 4.14
N ASN A 224 -7.18 -11.58 3.79
CA ASN A 224 -6.85 -12.62 4.76
C ASN A 224 -5.59 -12.26 5.57
N ALA A 225 -4.55 -11.72 4.92
CA ALA A 225 -3.28 -11.38 5.56
C ALA A 225 -3.38 -10.17 6.52
N HIS A 226 -4.17 -9.17 6.16
CA HIS A 226 -4.26 -7.88 6.88
C HIS A 226 -5.61 -7.65 7.59
N GLY A 227 -6.53 -8.62 7.54
CA GLY A 227 -7.80 -8.57 8.26
C GLY A 227 -8.80 -7.55 7.73
N PHE A 228 -9.02 -7.49 6.41
CA PHE A 228 -9.99 -6.56 5.82
C PHE A 228 -11.44 -6.97 6.12
N TYR A 229 -12.34 -5.99 6.12
CA TYR A 229 -13.78 -6.26 6.06
C TYR A 229 -14.18 -6.53 4.61
N VAL A 230 -14.44 -7.80 4.28
CA VAL A 230 -14.89 -8.19 2.95
C VAL A 230 -16.42 -8.10 2.87
N LEU A 231 -16.92 -7.30 1.95
CA LEU A 231 -18.35 -7.10 1.72
C LEU A 231 -18.73 -7.51 0.30
N ASP A 232 -19.86 -8.21 0.19
CA ASP A 232 -20.45 -8.61 -1.09
C ASP A 232 -21.01 -7.39 -1.83
N ALA A 233 -20.34 -7.00 -2.90
CA ALA A 233 -20.66 -5.85 -3.74
C ALA A 233 -21.71 -6.16 -4.83
N THR A 234 -22.31 -7.36 -4.82
CA THR A 234 -23.51 -7.69 -5.62
C THR A 234 -24.79 -7.16 -4.96
N LYS A 235 -24.74 -6.89 -3.65
CA LYS A 235 -25.84 -6.31 -2.88
C LYS A 235 -26.15 -4.87 -3.28
N ARG A 236 -27.27 -4.35 -2.75
CA ARG A 236 -27.69 -2.97 -2.99
C ARG A 236 -26.68 -1.98 -2.41
N PRO A 237 -26.33 -0.90 -3.13
CA PRO A 237 -25.39 0.11 -2.64
C PRO A 237 -25.76 0.70 -1.28
N GLU A 238 -27.06 0.87 -1.00
CA GLU A 238 -27.53 1.40 0.29
C GLU A 238 -27.20 0.46 1.46
N GLU A 239 -27.40 -0.85 1.29
CA GLU A 239 -27.11 -1.87 2.30
C GLU A 239 -25.60 -1.95 2.59
N ILE A 240 -24.79 -1.89 1.54
CA ILE A 240 -23.33 -1.89 1.66
C ILE A 240 -22.86 -0.64 2.41
N ALA A 241 -23.38 0.54 2.04
CA ALA A 241 -23.01 1.80 2.69
C ALA A 241 -23.39 1.80 4.17
N GLU A 242 -24.60 1.35 4.52
CA GLU A 242 -25.05 1.21 5.91
C GLU A 242 -24.14 0.26 6.71
N ARG A 243 -23.76 -0.87 6.12
CA ARG A 243 -22.85 -1.81 6.77
C ARG A 243 -21.48 -1.18 7.04
N ILE A 244 -20.95 -0.41 6.10
CA ILE A 244 -19.66 0.28 6.26
C ILE A 244 -19.75 1.35 7.34
N VAL A 245 -20.83 2.15 7.37
CA VAL A 245 -21.06 3.15 8.44
C VAL A 245 -21.04 2.46 9.80
N SER A 246 -21.77 1.37 9.97
CA SER A 246 -21.78 0.61 11.23
C SER A 246 -20.39 0.09 11.65
N ILE A 247 -19.56 -0.36 10.69
CA ILE A 247 -18.17 -0.75 10.96
C ILE A 247 -17.37 0.47 11.44
N ILE A 248 -17.48 1.60 10.74
CA ILE A 248 -16.77 2.84 11.09
C ILE A 248 -17.15 3.30 12.49
N GLU A 249 -18.43 3.35 12.83
CA GLU A 249 -18.90 3.74 14.16
C GLU A 249 -18.37 2.81 15.26
N LYS A 250 -18.34 1.50 15.00
CA LYS A 250 -17.77 0.52 15.93
C LYS A 250 -16.28 0.81 16.18
N GLU A 251 -15.51 1.12 15.15
CA GLU A 251 -14.09 1.45 15.28
C GLU A 251 -13.87 2.80 15.99
N LEU A 252 -14.74 3.79 15.77
CA LEU A 252 -14.69 5.05 16.51
C LEU A 252 -14.95 4.86 18.00
N ARG A 253 -15.89 3.97 18.39
CA ARG A 253 -16.19 3.67 19.79
C ARG A 253 -15.01 3.03 20.53
N LYS A 254 -14.20 2.20 19.85
CA LYS A 254 -12.99 1.60 20.43
C LYS A 254 -11.86 2.60 20.69
N ARG A 255 -11.92 3.77 20.05
CA ARG A 255 -10.92 4.83 20.15
C ARG A 255 -11.26 5.89 21.20
N ARG A 256 -12.45 5.82 21.80
CA ARG A 256 -12.88 6.65 22.93
C ARG A 256 -12.55 5.94 24.23
#